data_AF-X6M9J3-F1
#
_entry.id   AF-X6M9J3-F1
#
_cell.length_a   1.000
_cell.length_b   1.000
_cell.length_c   1.000
_cell.angle_alpha   90.00
_cell.angle_beta   90.00
_cell.angle_gamma   90.00
#
_symmetry.space_group_name_H-M   'P 1'
#
loop_
_entity.id
_entity.type
_entity.pdbx_description
1 polymer ?
#
loop_
_entity_poly.entity_id
_entity_poly.type
_entity_poly.pdbx_seq_one_letter_code
_entity_poly.pdbx_strand_id
1 'polypeptide(L)'
;MDILGHLVYPYSSNNFQCLRYLLTSDIRKEISDDQIQSALDRAIVMQNEPAIQVLMSNQYLDENKKNMRDYGIQILQEKSKMELFWHYLQKEHGQECERVMDILCSVMVKMIQDRQIISKDMYNLCYLFKPKLLWDALFRQCEHLLHIDSISSSPCDWEWLLEHVLSDRHMTVWLDEDEEDDDHNDNNNNSNNNNNKNNNNNNNNNNNNNNNTNNNNNTNNNNNTTTANNNNNNNNKAIEENKEEIDEKKSNDTLHSPSSSLVSTSLIKKNGRKKRLKWHKISDLCNNQSKEEAKVLRRHLEEEINKNENVFEHICKFNCDEMINPQYLGRNQKQNCRQDKCEYGLKCKIKDEKELDYRSMRTSSHGTEYSSSSSSFTGLSRSISTPNSSSTTTSTGTTIATTTTSSSSSSSSSSSSSSANNNNWNNISNSTSGVNSFYDSNQRTSYNPKHAWDFDIYLTELIQRAHDLDEGFQAEMRRVFRECGSGCKYLRAPVKSHLSCKQKVQSEYSNEKFPKSAHLMDLVRCTATFDTLEDYLAGLQKFKEFIQENNDHLEIMRVKNSFEEERGPTGATGNTNENNTNTNTNNNIIIIIIIIIIIICQIAMTKKITTIHTNIGNAVL
;
A
#
# COMPACT_ATOMS: atom_id res chain seq x y z
N MET A 1 29.16 -41.85 -7.05
CA MET A 1 30.57 -41.90 -7.51
C MET A 1 31.01 -40.47 -7.76
N ASP A 2 32.12 -40.01 -7.18
CA ASP A 2 32.53 -38.61 -7.32
C ASP A 2 33.35 -38.39 -8.59
N ILE A 3 32.64 -38.26 -9.71
CA ILE A 3 33.24 -38.15 -11.03
C ILE A 3 34.06 -36.86 -11.18
N LEU A 4 33.59 -35.74 -10.59
CA LEU A 4 34.33 -34.48 -10.60
C LEU A 4 35.63 -34.59 -9.82
N GLY A 5 35.58 -35.22 -8.64
CA GLY A 5 36.76 -35.53 -7.84
C GLY A 5 37.82 -36.31 -8.61
N HIS A 6 37.44 -37.21 -9.51
CA HIS A 6 38.37 -37.93 -10.39
C HIS A 6 38.94 -37.05 -11.51
N LEU A 7 38.12 -36.19 -12.11
CA LEU A 7 38.50 -35.32 -13.22
C LEU A 7 39.40 -34.14 -12.79
N VAL A 8 39.48 -33.82 -11.51
CA VAL A 8 40.41 -32.79 -11.00
C VAL A 8 41.81 -33.33 -10.70
N TYR A 9 42.04 -34.65 -10.78
CA TYR A 9 43.39 -35.21 -10.58
C TYR A 9 44.33 -34.86 -11.75
N PRO A 10 45.57 -34.43 -11.46
CA PRO A 10 46.53 -33.96 -12.47
C PRO A 10 47.19 -35.09 -13.29
N TYR A 11 46.78 -36.36 -13.11
CA TYR A 11 47.41 -37.51 -13.78
C TYR A 11 47.27 -37.54 -15.30
N SER A 12 46.32 -36.78 -15.86
CA SER A 12 46.12 -36.66 -17.30
C SER A 12 45.83 -35.21 -17.67
N SER A 13 46.59 -34.69 -18.62
CA SER A 13 46.39 -33.36 -19.20
C SER A 13 45.02 -33.20 -19.88
N ASN A 14 44.32 -34.28 -20.19
CA ASN A 14 43.00 -34.23 -20.81
C ASN A 14 41.84 -34.15 -19.80
N ASN A 15 42.11 -34.39 -18.52
CA ASN A 15 41.04 -34.46 -17.52
C ASN A 15 40.30 -33.12 -17.36
N PHE A 16 40.99 -31.98 -17.49
CA PHE A 16 40.33 -30.68 -17.41
C PHE A 16 39.42 -30.38 -18.62
N GLN A 17 39.69 -30.97 -19.80
CA GLN A 17 38.81 -30.86 -20.96
C GLN A 17 37.53 -31.68 -20.75
N CYS A 18 37.67 -32.89 -20.19
CA CYS A 18 36.53 -33.70 -19.78
C CYS A 18 35.71 -33.01 -18.68
N LEU A 19 36.38 -32.38 -17.70
CA LEU A 19 35.73 -31.56 -16.67
C LEU A 19 34.94 -30.41 -17.29
N ARG A 20 35.54 -29.68 -18.23
CA ARG A 20 34.87 -28.59 -18.95
C ARG A 20 33.66 -29.11 -19.71
N TYR A 21 33.82 -30.19 -20.48
CA TYR A 21 32.72 -30.83 -21.21
C TYR A 21 31.59 -31.24 -20.28
N LEU A 22 31.90 -31.93 -19.18
CA LEU A 22 30.93 -32.39 -18.20
C LEU A 22 30.15 -31.21 -17.59
N LEU A 23 30.85 -30.15 -17.17
CA LEU A 23 30.23 -28.94 -16.61
C LEU A 23 29.43 -28.12 -17.64
N THR A 24 29.67 -28.32 -18.94
CA THR A 24 28.88 -27.69 -20.03
C THR A 24 27.80 -28.60 -20.62
N SER A 25 27.80 -29.89 -20.28
CA SER A 25 26.85 -30.87 -20.81
C SER A 25 25.53 -30.89 -20.03
N ASP A 26 24.50 -31.53 -20.60
CA ASP A 26 23.20 -31.70 -19.94
C ASP A 26 23.30 -32.51 -18.62
N ILE A 27 24.35 -33.31 -18.44
CA ILE A 27 24.66 -34.07 -17.22
C ILE A 27 24.89 -33.13 -16.03
N ARG A 28 25.24 -31.86 -16.27
CA ARG A 28 25.45 -30.85 -15.23
C ARG A 28 24.26 -30.73 -14.27
N LYS A 29 23.01 -30.96 -14.74
CA LYS A 29 21.81 -30.87 -13.89
C LYS A 29 21.82 -31.86 -12.72
N GLU A 30 22.61 -32.94 -12.82
CA GLU A 30 22.77 -33.97 -11.79
C GLU A 30 23.90 -33.65 -10.80
N ILE A 31 24.70 -32.61 -11.08
CA ILE A 31 25.85 -32.22 -10.28
C ILE A 31 25.42 -31.12 -9.30
N SER A 32 25.45 -31.43 -8.01
CA SER A 32 25.19 -30.46 -6.94
C SER A 32 26.32 -29.44 -6.78
N ASP A 33 25.99 -28.24 -6.29
CA ASP A 33 26.99 -27.21 -5.99
C ASP A 33 28.01 -27.70 -4.95
N ASP A 34 27.61 -28.58 -4.03
CA ASP A 34 28.51 -29.23 -3.06
C ASP A 34 29.56 -30.11 -3.75
N GLN A 35 29.19 -30.82 -4.82
CA GLN A 35 30.15 -31.62 -5.61
C GLN A 35 31.11 -30.72 -6.40
N ILE A 36 30.64 -29.57 -6.89
CA ILE A 36 31.48 -28.58 -7.56
C ILE A 36 32.49 -27.99 -6.56
N GLN A 37 32.03 -27.62 -5.36
CA GLN A 37 32.90 -27.10 -4.30
C GLN A 37 33.90 -28.16 -3.83
N SER A 38 33.46 -29.40 -3.60
CA SER A 38 34.36 -30.50 -3.21
C SER A 38 35.42 -30.78 -4.27
N ALA A 39 35.05 -30.72 -5.55
CA ALA A 39 36.00 -30.85 -6.65
C ALA A 39 36.97 -29.67 -6.72
N LEU A 40 36.50 -28.45 -6.45
CA LEU A 40 37.34 -27.25 -6.41
C LEU A 40 38.36 -27.33 -5.28
N ASP A 41 37.94 -27.70 -4.07
CA ASP A 41 38.83 -27.88 -2.93
C ASP A 41 39.93 -28.91 -3.24
N ARG A 42 39.56 -30.02 -3.89
CA ARG A 42 40.54 -31.03 -4.34
C ARG A 42 41.45 -30.50 -5.43
N ALA A 43 40.94 -29.75 -6.40
CA ALA A 43 41.77 -29.14 -7.43
C ALA A 43 42.81 -28.17 -6.84
N ILE A 44 42.44 -27.42 -5.79
CA ILE A 44 43.31 -26.51 -5.04
C ILE A 44 44.40 -27.29 -4.31
N VAL A 45 44.03 -28.33 -3.55
CA VAL A 45 45.00 -29.18 -2.82
C VAL A 45 46.01 -29.82 -3.78
N MET A 46 45.54 -30.24 -4.96
CA MET A 46 46.38 -30.85 -6.00
C MET A 46 47.12 -29.84 -6.88
N GLN A 47 46.92 -28.53 -6.67
CA GLN A 47 47.48 -27.43 -7.47
C GLN A 47 47.22 -27.59 -8.98
N ASN A 48 46.08 -28.16 -9.36
CA ASN A 48 45.69 -28.35 -10.76
C ASN A 48 45.07 -27.06 -11.31
N GLU A 49 45.93 -26.09 -11.66
CA GLU A 49 45.52 -24.74 -12.08
C GLU A 49 44.45 -24.73 -13.21
N PRO A 50 44.56 -25.54 -14.30
CA PRO A 50 43.52 -25.60 -15.32
C PRO A 50 42.14 -26.03 -14.78
N ALA A 51 42.10 -27.00 -13.86
CA ALA A 51 40.85 -27.45 -13.25
C ALA A 51 40.25 -26.40 -12.31
N ILE A 52 41.09 -25.72 -11.52
CA ILE A 52 40.69 -24.60 -10.66
C ILE A 52 40.06 -23.50 -11.51
N GLN A 53 40.71 -23.10 -12.62
CA GLN A 53 40.19 -22.06 -13.51
C GLN A 53 38.82 -22.44 -14.08
N VAL A 54 38.63 -23.69 -14.52
CA VAL A 54 37.34 -24.16 -15.05
C VAL A 54 36.26 -24.15 -13.97
N LEU A 55 36.53 -24.66 -12.77
CA LEU A 55 35.57 -24.73 -11.66
C LEU A 55 35.21 -23.35 -11.12
N MET A 56 36.21 -22.49 -10.90
CA MET A 56 36.02 -21.09 -10.53
C MET A 56 35.21 -20.35 -11.60
N SER A 57 35.54 -20.54 -12.88
CA SER A 57 34.78 -19.91 -13.96
C SER A 57 33.32 -20.38 -13.97
N ASN A 58 33.02 -21.60 -13.55
CA ASN A 58 31.64 -22.08 -13.47
C ASN A 58 30.90 -21.54 -12.24
N GLN A 59 31.57 -21.42 -11.10
CA GLN A 59 31.00 -20.94 -9.83
C GLN A 59 30.76 -19.43 -9.82
N TYR A 60 31.65 -18.66 -10.44
CA TYR A 60 31.61 -17.20 -10.46
C TYR A 60 31.06 -16.61 -11.78
N LEU A 61 30.44 -17.43 -12.63
CA LEU A 61 29.58 -16.88 -13.67
C LEU A 61 28.38 -16.25 -12.98
N ASP A 62 28.24 -14.94 -13.19
CA ASP A 62 26.97 -14.26 -13.02
C ASP A 62 25.86 -15.14 -13.60
N GLU A 63 24.82 -15.36 -12.82
CA GLU A 63 23.68 -16.21 -13.16
C GLU A 63 23.10 -15.81 -14.53
N ASN A 64 23.16 -14.53 -14.89
CA ASN A 64 22.81 -14.05 -16.22
C ASN A 64 23.70 -14.61 -17.33
N LYS A 65 25.03 -14.67 -17.13
CA LYS A 65 25.96 -15.25 -18.11
C LYS A 65 25.80 -16.75 -18.24
N LYS A 66 25.51 -17.44 -17.12
CA LYS A 66 25.16 -18.87 -17.12
C LYS A 66 23.88 -19.10 -17.93
N ASN A 67 22.83 -18.33 -17.65
CA ASN A 67 21.56 -18.41 -18.37
C ASN A 67 21.73 -18.12 -19.87
N MET A 68 22.50 -17.10 -20.25
CA MET A 68 22.77 -16.77 -21.66
C MET A 68 23.59 -17.86 -22.38
N ARG A 69 24.53 -18.50 -21.68
CA ARG A 69 25.28 -19.65 -22.23
C ARG A 69 24.35 -20.83 -22.45
N ASP A 70 23.59 -21.23 -21.43
CA ASP A 70 22.72 -22.39 -21.47
C ASP A 70 21.64 -22.19 -22.56
N TYR A 71 21.15 -20.96 -22.70
CA TYR A 71 20.28 -20.52 -23.79
C TYR A 71 20.92 -20.70 -25.17
N GLY A 72 22.15 -20.22 -25.36
CA GLY A 72 22.88 -20.38 -26.62
C GLY A 72 23.10 -21.85 -27.00
N ILE A 73 23.39 -22.70 -26.02
CA ILE A 73 23.54 -24.15 -26.24
C ILE A 73 22.21 -24.78 -26.67
N GLN A 74 21.10 -24.45 -26.00
CA GLN A 74 19.78 -24.98 -26.34
C GLN A 74 19.35 -24.58 -27.75
N ILE A 75 19.55 -23.31 -28.14
CA ILE A 75 19.22 -22.86 -29.50
C ILE A 75 20.07 -23.58 -30.54
N LEU A 76 21.36 -23.79 -30.26
CA LEU A 76 22.23 -24.55 -31.17
C LEU A 76 21.75 -26.00 -31.33
N GLN A 77 21.34 -26.65 -30.23
CA GLN A 77 20.75 -27.99 -30.26
C GLN A 77 19.47 -28.03 -31.10
N GLU A 78 18.55 -27.09 -30.89
CA GLU A 78 17.30 -27.01 -31.66
C GLU A 78 17.57 -26.76 -33.14
N LYS A 79 18.49 -25.84 -33.47
CA LYS A 79 18.93 -25.61 -34.84
C LYS A 79 19.49 -26.89 -35.49
N SER A 80 20.38 -27.61 -34.81
CA SER A 80 20.92 -28.87 -35.34
C SER A 80 19.86 -29.94 -35.55
N LYS A 81 18.84 -30.04 -34.66
CA LYS A 81 17.71 -30.97 -34.85
C LYS A 81 16.91 -30.62 -36.10
N MET A 82 16.61 -29.33 -36.30
CA MET A 82 15.84 -28.88 -37.45
C MET A 82 16.62 -29.02 -38.76
N GLU A 83 17.94 -28.75 -38.75
CA GLU A 83 18.82 -29.00 -39.90
C GLU A 83 18.87 -30.47 -40.29
N LEU A 84 18.95 -31.37 -39.29
CA LEU A 84 18.91 -32.81 -39.53
C LEU A 84 17.57 -33.24 -40.12
N PHE A 85 16.46 -32.76 -39.56
CA PHE A 85 15.12 -33.04 -40.09
C PHE A 85 14.98 -32.56 -41.54
N TRP A 86 15.41 -31.33 -41.81
CA TRP A 86 15.43 -30.73 -43.14
C TRP A 86 16.24 -31.56 -44.14
N HIS A 87 17.43 -32.04 -43.74
CA HIS A 87 18.27 -32.90 -44.58
C HIS A 87 17.55 -34.19 -44.98
N TYR A 88 16.86 -34.87 -44.05
CA TYR A 88 16.08 -36.06 -44.37
C TYR A 88 14.89 -35.75 -45.26
N LEU A 89 14.19 -34.63 -45.04
CA LEU A 89 13.06 -34.21 -45.86
C LEU A 89 13.49 -33.95 -47.32
N GLN A 90 14.62 -33.26 -47.51
CA GLN A 90 15.21 -33.05 -48.84
C GLN A 90 15.66 -34.35 -49.50
N LYS A 91 16.26 -35.27 -48.73
CA LYS A 91 16.76 -36.55 -49.26
C LYS A 91 15.64 -37.43 -49.80
N GLU A 92 14.52 -37.52 -49.08
CA GLU A 92 13.40 -38.40 -49.45
C GLU A 92 12.50 -37.78 -50.54
N HIS A 93 12.32 -36.46 -50.54
CA HIS A 93 11.31 -35.80 -51.39
C HIS A 93 11.87 -34.86 -52.47
N GLY A 94 13.19 -34.65 -52.54
CA GLY A 94 13.84 -33.86 -53.59
C GLY A 94 13.22 -32.46 -53.76
N GLN A 95 12.73 -32.14 -54.95
CA GLN A 95 12.11 -30.83 -55.26
C GLN A 95 10.71 -30.64 -54.63
N GLU A 96 9.99 -31.71 -54.33
CA GLU A 96 8.67 -31.59 -53.67
C GLU A 96 8.78 -31.01 -52.27
N CYS A 97 9.94 -31.21 -51.62
CA CYS A 97 10.29 -30.66 -50.32
C CYS A 97 10.19 -29.12 -50.28
N GLU A 98 10.69 -28.44 -51.32
CA GLU A 98 10.66 -26.97 -51.41
C GLU A 98 9.21 -26.44 -51.45
N ARG A 99 8.36 -27.10 -52.25
CA ARG A 99 6.93 -26.75 -52.34
C ARG A 99 6.20 -26.98 -51.02
N VAL A 100 6.50 -28.06 -50.31
CA VAL A 100 5.91 -28.33 -48.99
C VAL A 100 6.31 -27.24 -48.00
N MET A 101 7.59 -26.85 -47.98
CA MET A 101 8.05 -25.77 -47.09
C MET A 101 7.46 -24.41 -47.43
N ASP A 102 7.28 -24.09 -48.72
CA ASP A 102 6.60 -22.86 -49.12
C ASP A 102 5.18 -22.77 -48.57
N ILE A 103 4.44 -23.89 -48.64
CA ILE A 103 3.10 -23.99 -48.08
C ILE A 103 3.16 -23.84 -46.55
N LEU A 104 4.08 -24.52 -45.87
CA LEU A 104 4.24 -24.45 -44.42
C LEU A 104 4.60 -23.03 -43.95
N CYS A 105 5.55 -22.35 -44.61
CA CYS A 105 5.90 -20.96 -44.33
C CYS A 105 4.69 -20.04 -44.52
N SER A 106 3.91 -20.23 -45.60
CA SER A 106 2.70 -19.43 -45.85
C SER A 106 1.64 -19.64 -44.76
N VAL A 107 1.43 -20.88 -44.33
CA VAL A 107 0.51 -21.20 -43.21
C VAL A 107 1.01 -20.58 -41.93
N MET A 108 2.31 -20.67 -41.63
CA MET A 108 2.90 -20.09 -40.42
C MET A 108 2.75 -18.56 -40.38
N VAL A 109 2.97 -17.88 -41.50
CA VAL A 109 2.73 -16.43 -41.62
C VAL A 109 1.27 -16.08 -41.33
N LYS A 110 0.31 -16.86 -41.86
CA LYS A 110 -1.12 -16.65 -41.55
C LYS A 110 -1.42 -16.90 -40.07
N MET A 111 -0.87 -17.95 -39.47
CA MET A 111 -1.04 -18.22 -38.04
C MET A 111 -0.51 -17.08 -37.16
N ILE A 112 0.63 -16.48 -37.52
CA ILE A 112 1.18 -15.30 -36.84
C ILE A 112 0.22 -14.10 -36.97
N GLN A 113 -0.27 -13.83 -38.17
CA GLN A 113 -1.21 -12.73 -38.44
C GLN A 113 -2.52 -12.91 -37.68
N ASP A 114 -3.03 -14.15 -37.65
CA ASP A 114 -4.27 -14.56 -37.00
C ASP A 114 -4.12 -14.79 -35.48
N ARG A 115 -2.93 -14.53 -34.91
CA ARG A 115 -2.61 -14.67 -33.47
C ARG A 115 -2.92 -16.08 -32.94
N GLN A 116 -2.69 -17.10 -33.75
CA GLN A 116 -2.87 -18.49 -33.35
C GLN A 116 -1.68 -18.97 -32.52
N ILE A 117 -1.85 -20.08 -31.80
CA ILE A 117 -0.77 -20.73 -31.07
C ILE A 117 0.26 -21.25 -32.09
N ILE A 118 1.51 -20.82 -31.94
CA ILE A 118 2.60 -21.18 -32.85
C ILE A 118 3.34 -22.41 -32.30
N SER A 119 3.42 -23.47 -33.09
CA SER A 119 4.31 -24.59 -32.79
C SER A 119 5.76 -24.19 -33.02
N LYS A 120 6.57 -24.29 -31.96
CA LYS A 120 7.98 -23.88 -31.93
C LYS A 120 8.83 -24.60 -32.96
N ASP A 121 8.69 -25.93 -33.02
CA ASP A 121 9.44 -26.78 -33.95
C ASP A 121 9.08 -26.43 -35.40
N MET A 122 7.79 -26.22 -35.68
CA MET A 122 7.34 -25.83 -37.01
C MET A 122 7.81 -24.43 -37.38
N TYR A 123 7.79 -23.48 -36.43
CA TYR A 123 8.32 -22.14 -36.66
C TYR A 123 9.82 -22.18 -36.95
N ASN A 124 10.62 -22.85 -36.11
CA ASN A 124 12.06 -22.97 -36.28
C ASN A 124 12.43 -23.63 -37.61
N LEU A 125 11.68 -24.66 -38.03
CA LEU A 125 11.85 -25.30 -39.33
C LEU A 125 11.54 -24.34 -40.49
N CYS A 126 10.40 -23.63 -40.44
CA CYS A 126 10.02 -22.63 -41.43
C CYS A 126 11.02 -21.47 -41.48
N TYR A 127 11.53 -21.07 -40.32
CA TYR A 127 12.48 -19.98 -40.16
C TYR A 127 13.84 -20.34 -40.77
N LEU A 128 14.34 -21.57 -40.59
CA LEU A 128 15.56 -22.02 -41.24
C LEU A 128 15.46 -22.02 -42.77
N PHE A 129 14.27 -22.25 -43.32
CA PHE A 129 14.04 -22.25 -44.77
C PHE A 129 13.87 -20.83 -45.34
N LYS A 130 13.05 -19.97 -44.71
CA LYS A 130 12.79 -18.59 -45.15
C LYS A 130 12.87 -17.58 -43.98
N PRO A 131 14.08 -17.27 -43.47
CA PRO A 131 14.24 -16.50 -42.24
C PRO A 131 13.67 -15.08 -42.35
N LYS A 132 13.89 -14.40 -43.47
CA LYS A 132 13.39 -13.04 -43.70
C LYS A 132 11.86 -12.97 -43.69
N LEU A 133 11.18 -13.86 -44.42
CA LEU A 133 9.72 -13.88 -44.51
C LEU A 133 9.06 -14.07 -43.14
N LEU A 134 9.58 -15.01 -42.34
CA LEU A 134 9.01 -15.33 -41.02
C LEU A 134 9.32 -14.24 -40.01
N TRP A 135 10.54 -13.67 -40.05
CA TRP A 135 10.90 -12.51 -39.22
C TRP A 135 10.01 -11.31 -39.51
N ASP A 136 9.84 -10.93 -40.78
CA ASP A 136 9.04 -9.77 -41.17
C ASP A 136 7.58 -9.93 -40.72
N ALA A 137 7.03 -11.15 -40.85
CA ALA A 137 5.68 -11.45 -40.36
C ALA A 137 5.55 -11.34 -38.84
N LEU A 138 6.49 -11.93 -38.09
CA LEU A 138 6.50 -11.88 -36.62
C LEU A 138 6.69 -10.45 -36.11
N PHE A 139 7.68 -9.74 -36.65
CA PHE A 139 8.03 -8.39 -36.23
C PHE A 139 6.89 -7.40 -36.51
N ARG A 140 6.30 -7.46 -37.71
CA ARG A 140 5.14 -6.62 -38.08
C ARG A 140 3.93 -6.89 -37.20
N GLN A 141 3.70 -8.14 -36.80
CA GLN A 141 2.64 -8.47 -35.85
C GLN A 141 2.94 -7.88 -34.48
N CYS A 142 4.17 -7.99 -33.97
CA CYS A 142 4.56 -7.37 -32.70
C CYS A 142 4.37 -5.85 -32.74
N GLU A 143 4.78 -5.19 -33.83
CA GLU A 143 4.57 -3.75 -34.05
C GLU A 143 3.07 -3.40 -34.02
N HIS A 144 2.23 -4.14 -34.72
CA HIS A 144 0.78 -3.92 -34.73
C HIS A 144 0.14 -4.11 -33.34
N LEU A 145 0.55 -5.14 -32.59
CA LEU A 145 0.03 -5.38 -31.23
C LEU A 145 0.48 -4.31 -30.24
N LEU A 146 1.68 -3.76 -30.43
CA LEU A 146 2.25 -2.74 -29.55
C LEU A 146 1.84 -1.32 -29.94
N HIS A 147 1.23 -1.08 -31.10
CA HIS A 147 0.79 0.26 -31.54
C HIS A 147 -0.66 0.61 -31.13
N ILE A 148 -1.27 -0.13 -30.21
CA ILE A 148 -2.63 0.16 -29.71
C ILE A 148 -2.53 1.25 -28.63
N ASP A 149 -3.49 2.20 -28.63
CA ASP A 149 -3.54 3.38 -27.72
C ASP A 149 -3.28 3.04 -26.24
N SER A 150 -3.65 1.83 -25.82
CA SER A 150 -3.12 1.21 -24.61
C SER A 150 -3.19 -0.32 -24.71
N ILE A 151 -2.11 -0.98 -24.30
CA ILE A 151 -2.01 -2.43 -24.03
C ILE A 151 -3.13 -2.88 -23.09
N SER A 152 -3.54 -2.04 -22.14
CA SER A 152 -4.63 -2.35 -21.20
C SER A 152 -5.99 -2.60 -21.88
N SER A 153 -6.19 -2.08 -23.10
CA SER A 153 -7.43 -2.27 -23.85
C SER A 153 -7.58 -3.69 -24.44
N SER A 154 -6.47 -4.41 -24.60
CA SER A 154 -6.46 -5.77 -25.18
C SER A 154 -5.51 -6.69 -24.41
N PRO A 155 -5.88 -7.13 -23.19
CA PRO A 155 -5.02 -7.97 -22.37
C PRO A 155 -4.67 -9.31 -23.03
N CYS A 156 -5.56 -9.86 -23.86
CA CYS A 156 -5.33 -11.09 -24.61
C CYS A 156 -4.21 -10.96 -25.65
N ASP A 157 -4.08 -9.78 -26.27
CA ASP A 157 -3.03 -9.53 -27.25
C ASP A 157 -1.66 -9.45 -26.60
N TRP A 158 -1.61 -8.86 -25.41
CA TRP A 158 -0.39 -8.84 -24.59
C TRP A 158 -0.01 -10.23 -24.10
N GLU A 159 -0.99 -11.02 -23.65
CA GLU A 159 -0.78 -12.39 -23.21
C GLU A 159 -0.25 -13.27 -24.35
N TRP A 160 -0.80 -13.13 -25.56
CA TRP A 160 -0.28 -13.82 -26.75
C TRP A 160 1.17 -13.45 -27.04
N LEU A 161 1.51 -12.14 -27.04
CA LEU A 161 2.87 -11.66 -27.27
C LEU A 161 3.83 -12.19 -26.19
N LEU A 162 3.40 -12.16 -24.93
CA LEU A 162 4.19 -12.62 -23.81
C LEU A 162 4.45 -14.12 -23.89
N GLU A 163 3.42 -14.93 -24.09
CA GLU A 163 3.52 -16.39 -24.04
C GLU A 163 4.24 -16.96 -25.28
N HIS A 164 3.88 -16.48 -26.47
CA HIS A 164 4.33 -17.09 -27.72
C HIS A 164 5.51 -16.41 -28.39
N VAL A 165 5.87 -15.19 -27.95
CA VAL A 165 7.00 -14.45 -28.53
C VAL A 165 8.07 -14.17 -27.47
N LEU A 166 7.73 -13.48 -26.39
CA LEU A 166 8.74 -12.98 -25.43
C LEU A 166 9.23 -14.04 -24.44
N SER A 167 8.35 -14.90 -23.96
CA SER A 167 8.69 -15.96 -22.99
C SER A 167 9.35 -17.15 -23.67
N ASP A 168 9.19 -17.28 -24.98
CA ASP A 168 9.69 -18.43 -25.70
C ASP A 168 11.17 -18.29 -26.06
N ARG A 169 11.98 -18.82 -25.16
CA ARG A 169 13.42 -18.87 -25.29
C ARG A 169 13.93 -19.84 -26.37
N HIS A 170 13.07 -20.67 -26.96
CA HIS A 170 13.50 -21.69 -27.91
C HIS A 170 13.34 -21.27 -29.38
N MET A 171 12.89 -20.04 -29.66
CA MET A 171 12.82 -19.57 -31.04
C MET A 171 14.23 -19.21 -31.54
N THR A 172 14.63 -19.81 -32.66
CA THR A 172 15.99 -19.62 -33.22
C THR A 172 16.23 -18.19 -33.71
N VAL A 173 15.16 -17.46 -34.03
CA VAL A 173 15.21 -16.07 -34.53
C VAL A 173 15.90 -15.08 -33.57
N TRP A 174 15.93 -15.37 -32.28
CA TRP A 174 16.47 -14.46 -31.27
C TRP A 174 17.99 -14.28 -31.30
N LEU A 175 18.72 -15.26 -31.83
CA LEU A 175 20.18 -15.20 -31.95
C LEU A 175 20.66 -14.69 -33.32
N ASP A 176 19.74 -14.48 -34.25
CA ASP A 176 20.11 -13.96 -35.55
C ASP A 176 20.48 -12.48 -35.44
N GLU A 177 21.59 -12.16 -36.10
CA GLU A 177 22.03 -10.79 -36.29
C GLU A 177 21.02 -10.08 -37.17
N ASP A 178 20.78 -8.83 -36.85
CA ASP A 178 19.97 -7.96 -37.66
C ASP A 178 20.79 -7.58 -38.90
N GLU A 179 20.39 -8.08 -40.08
CA GLU A 179 21.08 -7.80 -41.36
C GLU A 179 20.87 -6.37 -41.84
N GLU A 180 19.94 -5.65 -41.21
CA GLU A 180 19.65 -4.25 -41.49
C GLU A 180 20.55 -3.38 -40.62
N ASP A 181 21.66 -2.86 -41.18
CA ASP A 181 22.22 -1.51 -40.89
C ASP A 181 23.68 -1.29 -41.35
N ASP A 182 24.17 -1.97 -42.39
CA ASP A 182 25.36 -1.49 -43.10
C ASP A 182 25.02 -0.50 -44.24
N ASP A 183 23.74 -0.32 -44.58
CA ASP A 183 23.31 0.62 -45.64
C ASP A 183 23.28 2.10 -45.20
N HIS A 184 23.80 2.41 -44.01
CA HIS A 184 23.89 3.78 -43.52
C HIS A 184 25.33 4.28 -43.33
N ASN A 185 25.75 4.94 -44.40
CA ASN A 185 25.88 6.41 -44.42
C ASN A 185 27.31 6.93 -44.57
N ASP A 186 28.03 6.40 -45.56
CA ASP A 186 29.16 7.10 -46.19
C ASP A 186 28.74 8.31 -47.03
N ASN A 187 27.53 8.86 -46.82
CA ASN A 187 27.17 10.17 -47.36
C ASN A 187 27.76 11.31 -46.52
N ASN A 188 28.98 11.12 -46.02
CA ASN A 188 29.90 12.18 -45.66
C ASN A 188 30.54 12.76 -46.93
N ASN A 189 29.73 13.06 -47.94
CA ASN A 189 30.14 13.93 -49.04
C ASN A 189 30.04 15.38 -48.52
N ASN A 190 30.98 15.71 -47.64
CA ASN A 190 31.37 17.08 -47.35
C ASN A 190 32.03 17.64 -48.61
N SER A 191 31.23 17.86 -49.66
CA SER A 191 31.58 18.76 -50.75
C SER A 191 31.53 20.16 -50.16
N ASN A 192 32.68 20.54 -49.64
CA ASN A 192 33.09 21.88 -49.31
C ASN A 192 32.98 22.76 -50.57
N ASN A 193 31.78 23.21 -50.92
CA ASN A 193 31.59 24.30 -51.87
C ASN A 193 31.45 25.61 -51.09
N ASN A 194 32.61 26.07 -50.63
CA ASN A 194 32.81 27.38 -50.08
C ASN A 194 32.66 28.41 -51.21
N ASN A 195 31.49 29.04 -51.32
CA ASN A 195 31.30 30.23 -52.15
C ASN A 195 30.90 31.43 -51.28
N ASN A 196 31.94 31.99 -50.65
CA ASN A 196 32.25 33.41 -50.64
C ASN A 196 31.10 34.42 -50.84
N LYS A 197 30.66 35.07 -49.75
CA LYS A 197 30.28 36.49 -49.77
C LYS A 197 30.43 37.14 -48.38
N ASN A 198 31.65 37.61 -48.13
CA ASN A 198 31.97 39.00 -47.75
C ASN A 198 31.05 39.72 -46.73
N ASN A 199 31.51 39.92 -45.47
CA ASN A 199 31.73 41.27 -44.91
C ASN A 199 32.52 41.24 -43.57
N ASN A 200 33.80 41.65 -43.65
CA ASN A 200 34.48 42.66 -42.82
C ASN A 200 34.18 42.75 -41.30
N ASN A 201 35.15 42.50 -40.41
CA ASN A 201 36.19 43.48 -40.03
C ASN A 201 36.94 43.06 -38.72
N ASN A 202 38.23 43.39 -38.70
CA ASN A 202 39.08 43.75 -37.56
C ASN A 202 39.83 42.67 -36.71
N ASN A 203 41.05 42.36 -37.19
CA ASN A 203 42.33 42.73 -36.55
C ASN A 203 42.62 42.26 -35.10
N ASN A 204 43.57 41.33 -34.91
CA ASN A 204 44.90 41.70 -34.40
C ASN A 204 45.93 40.53 -34.48
N ASN A 205 46.94 40.76 -35.30
CA ASN A 205 48.36 40.40 -35.22
C ASN A 205 48.88 39.54 -34.04
N ASN A 206 49.62 38.46 -34.32
CA ASN A 206 51.10 38.39 -34.23
C ASN A 206 51.65 36.95 -33.96
N ASN A 207 52.16 36.32 -35.04
CA ASN A 207 53.49 35.74 -35.23
C ASN A 207 54.11 34.67 -34.28
N ASN A 208 54.29 33.49 -34.90
CA ASN A 208 55.51 32.66 -35.05
C ASN A 208 56.05 31.66 -34.00
N ASN A 209 56.21 30.44 -34.54
CA ASN A 209 57.36 29.51 -34.51
C ASN A 209 57.71 28.67 -33.26
N ASN A 210 57.46 27.36 -33.41
CA ASN A 210 58.46 26.27 -33.47
C ASN A 210 59.68 26.34 -32.53
N ASN A 211 59.86 25.37 -31.62
CA ASN A 211 60.69 24.19 -31.86
C ASN A 211 60.87 23.34 -30.57
N ASN A 212 61.05 22.06 -30.84
CA ASN A 212 61.55 20.95 -30.02
C ASN A 212 62.77 21.27 -29.13
N THR A 213 62.81 20.83 -27.85
CA THR A 213 63.94 20.06 -27.26
C THR A 213 63.71 19.57 -25.82
N ASN A 214 63.87 18.26 -25.68
CA ASN A 214 64.53 17.48 -24.63
C ASN A 214 65.43 18.25 -23.61
N ASN A 215 65.27 18.05 -22.28
CA ASN A 215 66.33 17.59 -21.36
C ASN A 215 65.89 17.52 -19.87
N ASN A 216 65.98 16.33 -19.30
CA ASN A 216 66.81 15.91 -18.15
C ASN A 216 66.78 16.59 -16.74
N ASN A 217 67.00 15.69 -15.76
CA ASN A 217 67.43 15.78 -14.36
C ASN A 217 66.34 15.88 -13.28
N ASN A 218 66.09 14.82 -12.51
CA ASN A 218 66.92 14.22 -11.45
C ASN A 218 67.03 15.14 -10.22
N THR A 219 66.48 14.69 -9.07
CA THR A 219 67.15 14.60 -7.75
C THR A 219 66.11 14.39 -6.64
N ASN A 220 66.07 13.16 -6.14
CA ASN A 220 66.25 12.77 -4.74
C ASN A 220 65.44 13.45 -3.60
N ASN A 221 64.70 12.58 -2.91
CA ASN A 221 64.72 12.31 -1.46
C ASN A 221 63.94 13.18 -0.44
N ASN A 222 63.05 12.45 0.23
CA ASN A 222 62.90 12.30 1.69
C ASN A 222 62.07 13.29 2.53
N ASN A 223 61.04 12.67 3.11
CA ASN A 223 60.62 12.67 4.51
C ASN A 223 59.94 13.88 5.17
N ASN A 224 58.69 13.59 5.57
CA ASN A 224 58.14 13.69 6.93
C ASN A 224 58.19 15.07 7.62
N THR A 225 57.03 15.65 7.92
CA THR A 225 56.44 15.69 9.29
C THR A 225 55.25 16.67 9.41
N THR A 226 54.16 16.14 10.00
CA THR A 226 53.26 16.74 11.01
C THR A 226 52.61 18.14 10.86
N THR A 227 51.28 18.10 10.98
CA THR A 227 50.44 18.93 11.86
C THR A 227 50.22 20.40 11.49
N ALA A 228 48.97 20.75 11.18
CA ALA A 228 48.19 21.72 11.97
C ALA A 228 46.79 21.91 11.39
N ASN A 229 45.80 21.55 12.20
CA ASN A 229 44.47 22.14 12.20
C ASN A 229 44.59 23.67 12.23
N ASN A 230 43.80 24.36 11.40
CA ASN A 230 43.33 25.68 11.78
C ASN A 230 41.91 25.93 11.26
N ASN A 231 41.02 26.07 12.24
CA ASN A 231 39.68 26.62 12.13
C ASN A 231 39.78 28.12 11.91
N ASN A 232 39.10 28.64 10.88
CA ASN A 232 38.52 29.98 10.87
C ASN A 232 37.70 30.12 9.58
N ASN A 233 36.40 30.40 9.66
CA ASN A 233 35.98 31.79 9.51
C ASN A 233 34.52 32.02 9.88
N ASN A 234 34.32 33.21 10.43
CA ASN A 234 33.11 33.78 10.97
C ASN A 234 32.41 34.64 9.91
N ASN A 235 31.07 34.69 9.97
CA ASN A 235 30.14 35.76 9.56
C ASN A 235 30.40 36.60 8.28
N ASN A 236 29.41 36.63 7.38
CA ASN A 236 28.53 37.81 7.22
C ASN A 236 27.36 37.61 6.23
N LYS A 237 26.15 37.66 6.79
CA LYS A 237 25.01 38.56 6.52
C LYS A 237 24.79 39.18 5.12
N ALA A 238 23.52 39.02 4.69
CA ALA A 238 22.57 40.03 4.17
C ALA A 238 22.24 40.10 2.64
N ILE A 239 20.93 39.88 2.38
CA ILE A 239 20.01 40.62 1.47
C ILE A 239 20.19 40.28 -0.05
N GLU A 240 19.20 39.96 -0.90
CA GLU A 240 17.78 40.35 -1.05
C GLU A 240 17.02 39.36 -1.97
N GLU A 241 15.72 39.57 -2.06
CA GLU A 241 14.68 38.90 -2.87
C GLU A 241 14.86 39.07 -4.40
N ASN A 242 14.60 38.02 -5.19
CA ASN A 242 13.51 37.97 -6.18
C ASN A 242 13.53 36.70 -7.06
N LYS A 243 12.31 36.38 -7.52
CA LYS A 243 11.86 35.32 -8.43
C LYS A 243 12.79 35.03 -9.62
N GLU A 244 12.95 33.76 -9.98
CA GLU A 244 12.53 33.23 -11.29
C GLU A 244 12.72 31.70 -11.42
N GLU A 245 11.75 31.14 -12.13
CA GLU A 245 11.61 29.85 -12.80
C GLU A 245 12.86 29.41 -13.60
N ILE A 246 13.45 28.23 -13.32
CA ILE A 246 14.36 27.52 -14.25
C ILE A 246 14.26 25.99 -14.10
N ASP A 247 14.00 25.36 -15.24
CA ASP A 247 14.40 24.05 -15.77
C ASP A 247 15.23 23.08 -14.90
N GLU A 248 14.70 21.88 -14.77
CA GLU A 248 15.33 20.73 -14.14
C GLU A 248 16.37 20.06 -15.07
N LYS A 249 17.64 20.41 -14.90
CA LYS A 249 18.80 19.67 -15.44
C LYS A 249 19.58 18.98 -14.32
N LYS A 250 19.43 17.66 -14.28
CA LYS A 250 20.42 16.62 -13.92
C LYS A 250 21.49 16.95 -12.87
N SER A 251 21.38 16.33 -11.70
CA SER A 251 22.52 15.97 -10.84
C SER A 251 22.30 14.59 -10.21
N ASN A 252 22.95 13.56 -10.78
CA ASN A 252 23.17 12.27 -10.12
C ASN A 252 24.63 12.21 -9.70
N ASP A 253 24.91 12.58 -8.45
CA ASP A 253 26.21 12.33 -7.82
C ASP A 253 26.29 10.86 -7.40
N THR A 254 27.26 10.15 -7.97
CA THR A 254 27.55 8.74 -7.69
C THR A 254 28.75 8.67 -6.74
N LEU A 255 28.54 8.06 -5.56
CA LEU A 255 29.60 7.74 -4.60
C LEU A 255 30.62 6.75 -5.21
N HIS A 256 31.89 7.14 -5.21
CA HIS A 256 33.02 6.26 -5.51
C HIS A 256 33.47 5.46 -4.27
N SER A 257 33.49 4.14 -4.41
CA SER A 257 34.22 3.21 -3.53
C SER A 257 35.61 2.91 -4.14
N PRO A 258 36.66 2.66 -3.33
CA PRO A 258 38.02 2.54 -3.83
C PRO A 258 38.31 1.13 -4.38
N SER A 259 38.69 1.07 -5.65
CA SER A 259 39.12 -0.16 -6.34
C SER A 259 40.63 -0.32 -6.36
N SER A 260 41.06 -1.51 -5.93
CA SER A 260 42.42 -2.05 -5.91
C SER A 260 42.99 -2.22 -7.33
N SER A 261 44.24 -1.81 -7.51
CA SER A 261 44.97 -1.85 -8.79
C SER A 261 45.58 -3.23 -9.03
N LEU A 262 45.07 -3.93 -10.05
CA LEU A 262 45.76 -5.05 -10.69
C LEU A 262 46.19 -4.67 -12.12
N VAL A 263 47.36 -5.18 -12.45
CA VAL A 263 48.21 -4.93 -13.62
C VAL A 263 47.43 -4.94 -14.94
N SER A 264 47.38 -3.80 -15.63
CA SER A 264 46.77 -3.65 -16.94
C SER A 264 47.72 -4.05 -18.06
N THR A 265 47.46 -5.19 -18.68
CA THR A 265 47.95 -5.53 -20.03
C THR A 265 47.15 -4.73 -21.05
N SER A 266 47.84 -3.93 -21.86
CA SER A 266 47.30 -3.05 -22.89
C SER A 266 46.74 -3.85 -24.09
N LEU A 267 45.53 -4.39 -23.94
CA LEU A 267 44.75 -4.90 -25.07
C LEU A 267 44.14 -3.73 -25.85
N ILE A 268 44.55 -3.63 -27.11
CA ILE A 268 44.05 -2.72 -28.14
C ILE A 268 42.52 -2.85 -28.21
N LYS A 269 41.78 -1.87 -27.66
CA LYS A 269 40.32 -1.76 -27.78
C LYS A 269 39.96 -1.42 -29.22
N LYS A 270 39.82 -2.44 -30.08
CA LYS A 270 39.10 -2.28 -31.35
C LYS A 270 37.64 -1.98 -30.99
N ASN A 271 37.16 -0.79 -31.35
CA ASN A 271 35.75 -0.39 -31.25
C ASN A 271 34.91 -1.17 -32.26
N GLY A 272 34.81 -2.49 -32.10
CA GLY A 272 33.86 -3.29 -32.86
C GLY A 272 32.45 -2.87 -32.45
N ARG A 273 31.66 -2.33 -33.39
CA ARG A 273 30.22 -2.15 -33.17
C ARG A 273 29.67 -3.51 -32.77
N LYS A 274 29.08 -3.59 -31.58
CA LYS A 274 28.42 -4.82 -31.15
C LYS A 274 27.25 -5.04 -32.09
N LYS A 275 27.26 -6.16 -32.79
CA LYS A 275 26.16 -6.53 -33.66
C LYS A 275 24.89 -6.67 -32.82
N ARG A 276 23.80 -6.10 -33.33
CA ARG A 276 22.51 -6.08 -32.65
C ARG A 276 21.74 -7.33 -33.08
N LEU A 277 21.16 -8.03 -32.11
CA LEU A 277 20.30 -9.19 -32.39
C LEU A 277 18.87 -8.73 -32.65
N LYS A 278 18.13 -9.48 -33.46
CA LYS A 278 16.70 -9.26 -33.74
C LYS A 278 15.83 -9.13 -32.49
N TRP A 279 16.13 -9.88 -31.42
CA TRP A 279 15.50 -9.72 -30.11
C TRP A 279 15.49 -8.26 -29.60
N HIS A 280 16.56 -7.52 -29.82
CA HIS A 280 16.65 -6.14 -29.34
C HIS A 280 15.62 -5.23 -30.04
N LYS A 281 15.25 -5.49 -31.31
CA LYS A 281 14.21 -4.71 -31.99
C LYS A 281 12.86 -4.86 -31.29
N ILE A 282 12.46 -6.09 -30.96
CA ILE A 282 11.19 -6.33 -30.24
C ILE A 282 11.26 -5.82 -28.81
N SER A 283 12.39 -6.03 -28.12
CA SER A 283 12.62 -5.49 -26.77
C SER A 283 12.47 -3.96 -26.76
N ASP A 284 13.05 -3.28 -27.75
CA ASP A 284 12.95 -1.82 -27.86
C ASP A 284 11.52 -1.36 -28.16
N LEU A 285 10.77 -2.08 -29.00
CA LEU A 285 9.32 -1.82 -29.19
C LEU A 285 8.56 -1.95 -27.86
N CYS A 286 8.76 -3.04 -27.13
CA CYS A 286 8.11 -3.26 -25.83
C CYS A 286 8.46 -2.18 -24.82
N ASN A 287 9.74 -1.80 -24.75
CA ASN A 287 10.24 -0.76 -23.84
C ASN A 287 9.68 0.63 -24.19
N ASN A 288 9.57 0.95 -25.48
CA ASN A 288 9.00 2.21 -25.92
C ASN A 288 7.50 2.27 -25.60
N GLN A 289 6.75 1.22 -25.90
CA GLN A 289 5.33 1.17 -25.57
C GLN A 289 5.09 1.24 -24.05
N SER A 290 5.87 0.49 -23.26
CA SER A 290 5.80 0.55 -21.80
C SER A 290 6.05 1.96 -21.24
N LYS A 291 6.97 2.72 -21.86
CA LYS A 291 7.23 4.11 -21.48
C LYS A 291 6.06 5.03 -21.83
N GLU A 292 5.44 4.86 -23.00
CA GLU A 292 4.26 5.66 -23.37
C GLU A 292 3.07 5.36 -22.46
N GLU A 293 2.81 4.09 -22.15
CA GLU A 293 1.77 3.70 -21.20
C GLU A 293 2.01 4.27 -19.80
N ALA A 294 3.26 4.22 -19.32
CA ALA A 294 3.61 4.81 -18.04
C ALA A 294 3.36 6.33 -18.00
N LYS A 295 3.55 7.04 -19.13
CA LYS A 295 3.21 8.47 -19.25
C LYS A 295 1.71 8.70 -19.22
N VAL A 296 0.92 7.88 -19.94
CA VAL A 296 -0.54 7.97 -19.96
C VAL A 296 -1.11 7.73 -18.56
N LEU A 297 -0.66 6.65 -17.89
CA LEU A 297 -1.07 6.33 -16.52
C LEU A 297 -0.69 7.45 -15.54
N ARG A 298 0.52 8.00 -15.65
CA ARG A 298 0.95 9.14 -14.82
C ARG A 298 0.03 10.35 -15.00
N ARG A 299 -0.30 10.71 -16.24
CA ARG A 299 -1.20 11.83 -16.53
C ARG A 299 -2.59 11.59 -15.91
N HIS A 300 -3.14 10.39 -16.06
CA HIS A 300 -4.43 10.04 -15.48
C HIS A 300 -4.44 10.11 -13.95
N LEU A 301 -3.40 9.57 -13.30
CA LEU A 301 -3.25 9.65 -11.84
C LEU A 301 -3.09 11.10 -11.37
N GLU A 302 -2.35 11.93 -12.09
CA GLU A 302 -2.19 13.35 -11.78
C GLU A 302 -3.51 14.11 -11.89
N GLU A 303 -4.32 13.84 -12.93
CA GLU A 303 -5.67 14.38 -13.07
C GLU A 303 -6.59 13.96 -11.91
N GLU A 304 -6.54 12.68 -11.50
CA GLU A 304 -7.33 12.17 -10.38
C GLU A 304 -6.90 12.76 -9.04
N ILE A 305 -5.60 12.86 -8.78
CA ILE A 305 -5.03 13.49 -7.58
C ILE A 305 -5.47 14.95 -7.53
N ASN A 306 -5.28 15.72 -8.61
CA ASN A 306 -5.68 17.12 -8.66
C ASN A 306 -7.20 17.30 -8.44
N LYS A 307 -8.02 16.40 -8.98
CA LYS A 307 -9.47 16.41 -8.75
C LYS A 307 -9.78 16.17 -7.26
N ASN A 308 -9.16 15.15 -6.65
CA ASN A 308 -9.36 14.80 -5.25
C ASN A 308 -8.82 15.85 -4.28
N GLU A 309 -7.70 16.49 -4.59
CA GLU A 309 -7.13 17.58 -3.79
C GLU A 309 -8.06 18.79 -3.72
N ASN A 310 -8.72 19.15 -4.83
CA ASN A 310 -9.72 20.20 -4.84
C ASN A 310 -10.89 19.86 -3.90
N VAL A 311 -11.44 18.64 -3.98
CA VAL A 311 -12.54 18.20 -3.11
C VAL A 311 -12.08 18.16 -1.64
N PHE A 312 -10.87 17.69 -1.39
CA PHE A 312 -10.26 17.66 -0.08
C PHE A 312 -10.10 19.06 0.52
N GLU A 313 -9.70 20.05 -0.28
CA GLU A 313 -9.60 21.44 0.16
C GLU A 313 -10.97 21.98 0.62
N HIS A 314 -12.05 21.64 -0.10
CA HIS A 314 -13.41 22.00 0.31
C HIS A 314 -13.82 21.32 1.62
N ILE A 315 -13.44 20.05 1.82
CA ILE A 315 -13.66 19.33 3.07
C ILE A 315 -12.88 19.97 4.23
N CYS A 316 -11.62 20.34 4.01
CA CYS A 316 -10.80 21.03 5.01
C CYS A 316 -11.42 22.37 5.44
N LYS A 317 -11.99 23.11 4.48
CA LYS A 317 -12.65 24.40 4.71
C LYS A 317 -14.11 24.26 5.17
N PHE A 318 -14.65 23.04 5.22
CA PHE A 318 -16.03 22.82 5.61
C PHE A 318 -16.23 23.18 7.08
N ASN A 319 -17.11 24.15 7.32
CA ASN A 319 -17.54 24.55 8.65
C ASN A 319 -19.07 24.72 8.70
N CYS A 320 -19.59 24.66 9.92
CA CYS A 320 -21.00 24.91 10.23
C CYS A 320 -21.12 25.87 11.42
N ASP A 321 -20.17 26.77 11.60
CA ASP A 321 -20.11 27.68 12.76
C ASP A 321 -21.34 28.58 12.83
N GLU A 322 -21.90 28.95 11.67
CA GLU A 322 -23.12 29.72 11.54
C GLU A 322 -24.38 28.98 12.01
N MET A 323 -24.30 27.66 12.13
CA MET A 323 -25.41 26.81 12.62
C MET A 323 -25.26 26.41 14.07
N ILE A 324 -24.07 26.61 14.66
CA ILE A 324 -23.85 26.32 16.08
C ILE A 324 -24.54 27.43 16.87
N ASN A 325 -25.41 27.05 17.81
CA ASN A 325 -26.07 28.03 18.66
C ASN A 325 -25.01 28.87 19.41
N PRO A 326 -25.14 30.22 19.41
CA PRO A 326 -24.20 31.11 20.07
C PRO A 326 -23.87 30.76 21.52
N GLN A 327 -24.77 30.09 22.25
CA GLN A 327 -24.52 29.64 23.62
C GLN A 327 -23.40 28.59 23.75
N TYR A 328 -23.09 27.88 22.66
CA TYR A 328 -22.03 26.88 22.58
C TYR A 328 -20.74 27.43 21.95
N LEU A 329 -20.74 28.64 21.40
CA LEU A 329 -19.55 29.26 20.83
C LEU A 329 -18.63 29.85 21.91
N GLY A 330 -17.32 29.91 21.62
CA GLY A 330 -16.30 30.58 22.44
C GLY A 330 -15.34 29.67 23.21
N ARG A 331 -14.35 30.27 23.90
CA ARG A 331 -13.26 29.54 24.60
C ARG A 331 -13.74 28.57 25.70
N ASN A 332 -14.98 28.73 26.17
CA ASN A 332 -15.61 27.88 27.19
C ASN A 332 -16.62 26.88 26.61
N GLN A 333 -16.60 26.59 25.30
CA GLN A 333 -17.53 25.68 24.61
C GLN A 333 -17.73 24.37 25.38
N LYS A 334 -16.64 23.74 25.82
CA LYS A 334 -16.70 22.46 26.57
C LYS A 334 -17.47 22.55 27.89
N GLN A 335 -17.42 23.70 28.56
CA GLN A 335 -18.15 23.93 29.82
C GLN A 335 -19.64 24.22 29.60
N ASN A 336 -19.99 24.67 28.40
CA ASN A 336 -21.36 25.01 28.00
C ASN A 336 -22.12 23.81 27.44
N CYS A 337 -21.43 22.84 26.84
CA CYS A 337 -22.01 21.58 26.39
C CYS A 337 -22.36 20.67 27.57
N ARG A 338 -23.53 20.92 28.19
CA ARG A 338 -24.08 20.11 29.28
C ARG A 338 -25.53 19.74 29.04
N GLN A 339 -25.88 18.51 29.36
CA GLN A 339 -27.26 18.02 29.25
C GLN A 339 -28.21 18.72 30.21
N ASP A 340 -27.80 19.02 31.43
CA ASP A 340 -28.67 19.66 32.43
C ASP A 340 -29.02 21.12 32.10
N LYS A 341 -28.28 21.77 31.20
CA LYS A 341 -28.57 23.12 30.70
C LYS A 341 -29.58 23.12 29.55
N CYS A 342 -29.62 22.07 28.73
CA CYS A 342 -30.59 21.93 27.65
C CYS A 342 -32.01 21.90 28.23
N GLU A 343 -32.98 22.58 27.62
CA GLU A 343 -34.38 22.61 28.06
C GLU A 343 -34.91 21.19 28.30
N TYR A 344 -34.61 20.29 27.37
CA TYR A 344 -35.07 18.92 27.41
C TYR A 344 -34.11 17.98 28.13
N GLY A 345 -32.88 18.36 28.46
CA GLY A 345 -31.91 17.41 29.03
C GLY A 345 -32.17 17.04 30.50
N LEU A 346 -31.43 16.06 31.03
CA LEU A 346 -31.65 15.54 32.38
C LEU A 346 -31.24 16.59 33.43
N LYS A 347 -32.24 17.21 34.08
CA LYS A 347 -32.02 18.19 35.13
C LYS A 347 -31.46 17.52 36.39
N CYS A 348 -30.33 18.03 36.86
CA CYS A 348 -29.73 17.57 38.10
C CYS A 348 -30.66 17.93 39.29
N LYS A 349 -31.09 16.92 40.06
CA LYS A 349 -31.92 17.12 41.27
C LYS A 349 -31.16 17.82 42.41
N ILE A 350 -29.83 17.82 42.35
CA ILE A 350 -28.93 18.41 43.34
C ILE A 350 -28.20 19.58 42.69
N LYS A 351 -28.35 20.79 43.24
CA LYS A 351 -27.88 22.00 42.54
C LYS A 351 -26.37 22.16 42.59
N ASP A 352 -25.77 21.82 43.73
CA ASP A 352 -24.34 21.97 43.93
C ASP A 352 -23.74 20.87 44.80
N GLU A 353 -22.41 20.82 44.77
CA GLU A 353 -21.60 19.89 45.53
C GLU A 353 -21.79 20.05 47.05
N LYS A 354 -22.10 21.28 47.50
CA LYS A 354 -22.31 21.61 48.92
C LYS A 354 -23.59 20.99 49.46
N GLU A 355 -24.64 20.90 48.63
CA GLU A 355 -25.90 20.26 49.00
C GLU A 355 -25.70 18.75 49.28
N LEU A 356 -24.85 18.07 48.52
CA LEU A 356 -24.49 16.66 48.77
C LEU A 356 -23.69 16.49 50.06
N ASP A 357 -22.71 17.35 50.28
CA ASP A 357 -21.92 17.33 51.52
C ASP A 357 -22.82 17.56 52.74
N TYR A 358 -23.75 18.51 52.66
CA TYR A 358 -24.73 18.78 53.71
C TYR A 358 -25.65 17.58 53.98
N ARG A 359 -26.16 16.92 52.93
CA ARG A 359 -26.99 15.71 53.06
C ARG A 359 -26.22 14.57 53.71
N SER A 360 -24.95 14.38 53.35
CA SER A 360 -24.08 13.34 53.91
C SER A 360 -23.76 13.59 55.40
N MET A 361 -23.61 14.84 55.83
CA MET A 361 -23.39 15.21 57.23
C MET A 361 -24.65 15.02 58.10
N ARG A 362 -25.85 15.21 57.53
CA ARG A 362 -27.11 15.06 58.26
C ARG A 362 -27.47 13.60 58.54
N THR A 363 -27.05 12.68 57.66
CA THR A 363 -27.27 11.23 57.86
C THR A 363 -26.35 10.62 58.91
N SER A 364 -25.18 11.21 59.18
CA SER A 364 -24.25 10.70 60.19
C SER A 364 -24.56 11.17 61.62
N SER A 365 -25.35 12.23 61.78
CA SER A 365 -25.61 12.90 63.07
C SER A 365 -26.90 12.43 63.79
N HIS A 366 -27.64 11.47 63.25
CA HIS A 366 -28.83 10.87 63.90
C HIS A 366 -28.64 9.40 64.33
N GLY A 367 -27.41 8.90 64.32
CA GLY A 367 -27.10 7.49 64.59
C GLY A 367 -26.72 7.12 66.04
N THR A 368 -26.65 8.06 66.98
CA THR A 368 -25.98 7.84 68.29
C THR A 368 -26.87 7.85 69.54
N GLU A 369 -28.20 7.98 69.45
CA GLU A 369 -29.04 8.11 70.66
C GLU A 369 -30.01 6.96 70.99
N TYR A 370 -29.98 5.82 70.29
CA TYR A 370 -30.77 4.65 70.70
C TYR A 370 -29.92 3.38 70.81
N SER A 371 -29.16 3.27 71.91
CA SER A 371 -28.64 2.00 72.40
C SER A 371 -28.66 1.94 73.93
N SER A 372 -29.81 1.58 74.49
CA SER A 372 -29.92 0.88 75.79
C SER A 372 -31.34 0.34 75.98
N SER A 373 -31.66 -0.76 75.29
CA SER A 373 -32.74 -1.67 75.67
C SER A 373 -32.42 -3.05 75.13
N SER A 374 -31.60 -3.77 75.86
CA SER A 374 -31.40 -5.21 75.73
C SER A 374 -32.72 -5.94 76.00
N SER A 375 -33.30 -6.55 74.98
CA SER A 375 -34.25 -7.65 75.18
C SER A 375 -33.80 -8.84 74.33
N SER A 376 -33.45 -9.89 75.05
CA SER A 376 -33.11 -11.22 74.57
C SER A 376 -34.34 -11.88 73.97
N PHE A 377 -34.32 -12.17 72.68
CA PHE A 377 -35.26 -13.11 72.07
C PHE A 377 -34.48 -14.18 71.31
N THR A 378 -34.52 -15.38 71.89
CA THR A 378 -34.03 -16.63 71.31
C THR A 378 -35.06 -17.20 70.33
N GLY A 379 -34.57 -17.74 69.21
CA GLY A 379 -35.30 -18.75 68.45
C GLY A 379 -36.01 -18.28 67.19
N LEU A 380 -35.43 -18.62 66.03
CA LEU A 380 -36.04 -19.49 65.00
C LEU A 380 -35.23 -19.37 63.71
N SER A 381 -34.42 -20.39 63.45
CA SER A 381 -33.82 -20.65 62.15
C SER A 381 -34.93 -20.95 61.15
N ARG A 382 -35.22 -20.02 60.24
CA ARG A 382 -36.02 -20.26 59.04
C ARG A 382 -35.14 -20.05 57.82
N SER A 383 -34.72 -21.16 57.23
CA SER A 383 -34.12 -21.26 55.91
C SER A 383 -35.08 -20.73 54.86
N ILE A 384 -34.68 -19.65 54.17
CA ILE A 384 -35.36 -19.17 52.96
C ILE A 384 -34.58 -19.72 51.77
N SER A 385 -35.21 -20.69 51.12
CA SER A 385 -34.86 -21.27 49.84
C SER A 385 -34.95 -20.21 48.72
N THR A 386 -33.93 -20.18 47.88
CA THR A 386 -33.93 -19.50 46.58
C THR A 386 -34.89 -20.21 45.62
N PRO A 387 -35.72 -19.50 44.82
CA PRO A 387 -36.39 -20.12 43.69
C PRO A 387 -35.46 -20.10 42.47
N ASN A 388 -35.00 -21.29 42.10
CA ASN A 388 -34.51 -21.60 40.75
C ASN A 388 -35.68 -21.48 39.77
N SER A 389 -35.68 -20.46 38.92
CA SER A 389 -36.55 -20.41 37.74
C SER A 389 -35.89 -21.19 36.60
N SER A 390 -36.39 -22.40 36.41
CA SER A 390 -36.13 -23.26 35.26
C SER A 390 -37.03 -22.85 34.09
N SER A 391 -36.44 -22.53 32.94
CA SER A 391 -37.17 -22.28 31.69
C SER A 391 -37.52 -23.61 31.04
N THR A 392 -38.82 -23.91 31.00
CA THR A 392 -39.40 -25.07 30.34
C THR A 392 -39.62 -24.76 28.86
N THR A 393 -38.96 -25.51 28.00
CA THR A 393 -39.26 -25.60 26.56
C THR A 393 -40.60 -26.31 26.38
N THR A 394 -41.58 -25.62 25.78
CA THR A 394 -42.82 -26.24 25.31
C THR A 394 -42.85 -26.21 23.79
N SER A 395 -42.56 -27.39 23.23
CA SER A 395 -42.92 -27.78 21.88
C SER A 395 -44.42 -28.00 21.78
N THR A 396 -45.08 -27.31 20.85
CA THR A 396 -46.35 -27.79 20.28
C THR A 396 -46.26 -27.66 18.76
N GLY A 397 -46.22 -28.82 18.10
CA GLY A 397 -46.48 -28.93 16.68
C GLY A 397 -47.97 -28.92 16.42
N THR A 398 -48.37 -28.40 15.27
CA THR A 398 -49.59 -28.86 14.59
C THR A 398 -49.35 -28.78 13.08
N THR A 399 -49.43 -29.97 12.50
CA THR A 399 -49.51 -30.37 11.10
C THR A 399 -50.71 -29.73 10.39
N ILE A 400 -50.58 -29.41 9.09
CA ILE A 400 -51.51 -29.81 8.02
C ILE A 400 -50.81 -29.63 6.65
N ALA A 401 -50.95 -30.67 5.83
CA ALA A 401 -50.52 -30.83 4.44
C ALA A 401 -51.27 -29.86 3.48
N THR A 402 -50.93 -29.64 2.21
CA THR A 402 -50.94 -30.61 1.11
C THR A 402 -50.43 -29.94 -0.19
N THR A 403 -49.60 -30.68 -0.98
CA THR A 403 -49.53 -30.78 -2.47
C THR A 403 -49.37 -29.50 -3.34
N THR A 404 -48.53 -29.40 -4.39
CA THR A 404 -48.12 -30.37 -5.42
C THR A 404 -46.98 -29.80 -6.31
N THR A 405 -46.08 -30.71 -6.73
CA THR A 405 -45.43 -30.91 -8.05
C THR A 405 -44.38 -29.95 -8.66
N SER A 406 -43.19 -30.55 -8.86
CA SER A 406 -42.29 -30.55 -10.04
C SER A 406 -41.63 -29.22 -10.44
N SER A 407 -40.34 -29.12 -10.78
CA SER A 407 -39.45 -30.09 -11.43
C SER A 407 -37.99 -29.63 -11.33
N SER A 408 -37.10 -30.60 -11.05
CA SER A 408 -35.72 -30.76 -11.53
C SER A 408 -34.97 -29.59 -12.19
N SER A 409 -33.82 -29.25 -11.62
CA SER A 409 -32.56 -29.17 -12.38
C SER A 409 -31.36 -29.29 -11.45
N SER A 410 -30.60 -30.35 -11.68
CA SER A 410 -29.31 -30.70 -11.10
C SER A 410 -28.23 -29.70 -11.47
N SER A 411 -27.48 -29.21 -10.49
CA SER A 411 -26.13 -28.68 -10.70
C SER A 411 -25.24 -29.08 -9.52
N SER A 412 -24.29 -29.95 -9.85
CA SER A 412 -23.16 -30.42 -9.05
C SER A 412 -22.30 -29.25 -8.57
N SER A 413 -22.26 -29.03 -7.25
CA SER A 413 -21.24 -28.21 -6.60
C SER A 413 -20.18 -29.11 -5.99
N SER A 414 -19.00 -29.07 -6.60
CA SER A 414 -17.74 -29.62 -6.10
C SER A 414 -17.43 -29.10 -4.70
N SER A 415 -17.26 -30.04 -3.78
CA SER A 415 -16.79 -29.88 -2.41
C SER A 415 -15.36 -29.35 -2.36
N SER A 416 -15.20 -28.09 -1.96
CA SER A 416 -13.93 -27.57 -1.46
C SER A 416 -13.84 -27.85 0.04
N SER A 417 -12.90 -28.73 0.38
CA SER A 417 -12.48 -29.08 1.73
C SER A 417 -11.90 -27.85 2.45
N SER A 418 -12.69 -27.22 3.31
CA SER A 418 -12.21 -26.26 4.30
C SER A 418 -11.67 -27.03 5.51
N SER A 419 -10.35 -27.27 5.51
CA SER A 419 -9.62 -27.77 6.67
C SER A 419 -9.73 -26.77 7.82
N ALA A 420 -10.40 -27.21 8.88
CA ALA A 420 -10.41 -26.54 10.17
C ALA A 420 -9.01 -26.60 10.80
N ASN A 421 -8.31 -25.47 10.82
CA ASN A 421 -7.12 -25.28 11.65
C ASN A 421 -7.52 -24.46 12.89
N ASN A 422 -7.95 -25.18 13.92
CA ASN A 422 -7.98 -24.70 15.29
C ASN A 422 -6.56 -24.78 15.86
N ASN A 423 -6.25 -23.83 16.77
CA ASN A 423 -5.06 -23.73 17.63
C ASN A 423 -3.89 -22.93 17.06
N ASN A 424 -3.89 -21.61 17.25
CA ASN A 424 -2.75 -20.92 17.90
C ASN A 424 -3.06 -19.43 18.19
N TRP A 425 -3.68 -19.13 19.33
CA TRP A 425 -3.69 -17.78 19.91
C TRP A 425 -3.11 -17.86 21.32
N ASN A 426 -1.80 -18.05 21.40
CA ASN A 426 -0.98 -17.81 22.58
C ASN A 426 0.36 -17.27 22.12
N ASN A 427 0.45 -15.95 21.93
CA ASN A 427 1.64 -15.12 22.17
C ASN A 427 1.38 -13.70 21.67
N ILE A 428 0.79 -12.88 22.55
CA ILE A 428 1.03 -11.43 22.53
C ILE A 428 1.70 -11.12 23.86
N SER A 429 3.04 -11.09 23.82
CA SER A 429 3.88 -10.52 24.85
C SER A 429 3.67 -9.01 24.89
N ASN A 430 2.83 -8.57 25.82
CA ASN A 430 2.69 -7.17 26.19
C ASN A 430 3.98 -6.69 26.89
N SER A 431 4.67 -5.74 26.25
CA SER A 431 5.59 -4.82 26.90
C SER A 431 4.80 -3.99 27.92
N THR A 432 4.69 -4.53 29.13
CA THR A 432 4.06 -3.87 30.27
C THR A 432 5.13 -3.05 30.96
N SER A 433 5.27 -1.79 30.56
CA SER A 433 6.03 -0.81 31.32
C SER A 433 5.34 -0.58 32.67
N GLY A 434 6.08 -0.96 33.73
CA GLY A 434 5.76 -0.86 35.16
C GLY A 434 4.60 0.04 35.57
N VAL A 435 3.45 -0.56 35.82
CA VAL A 435 2.48 -0.05 36.80
C VAL A 435 2.69 -0.86 38.08
N ASN A 436 3.43 -0.27 39.02
CA ASN A 436 3.55 -0.78 40.38
C ASN A 436 2.16 -0.85 41.03
N SER A 437 1.58 -2.04 41.05
CA SER A 437 0.39 -2.36 41.84
C SER A 437 0.78 -2.46 43.32
N PHE A 438 0.99 -1.30 43.93
CA PHE A 438 1.08 -1.13 45.38
C PHE A 438 -0.34 -1.30 45.94
N TYR A 439 -0.70 -2.52 46.38
CA TYR A 439 -1.90 -2.75 47.16
C TYR A 439 -1.69 -2.17 48.57
N ASP A 440 -1.91 -0.87 48.71
CA ASP A 440 -2.02 -0.21 50.00
C ASP A 440 -3.36 -0.62 50.63
N SER A 441 -3.31 -1.69 51.43
CA SER A 441 -4.45 -2.32 52.11
C SER A 441 -5.08 -1.45 53.22
N ASN A 442 -4.66 -0.19 53.35
CA ASN A 442 -5.19 0.76 54.34
C ASN A 442 -5.97 1.95 53.77
N GLN A 443 -6.16 2.05 52.45
CA GLN A 443 -7.18 2.97 51.92
C GLN A 443 -8.56 2.32 52.07
N ARG A 444 -9.15 2.43 53.27
CA ARG A 444 -10.62 2.41 53.38
C ARG A 444 -11.11 3.45 52.39
N THR A 445 -11.69 2.98 51.28
CA THR A 445 -12.30 3.83 50.26
C THR A 445 -13.40 4.61 50.96
N SER A 446 -13.06 5.81 51.43
CA SER A 446 -14.02 6.69 52.06
C SER A 446 -15.12 6.89 51.04
N TYR A 447 -16.34 6.50 51.43
CA TYR A 447 -17.50 6.66 50.57
C TYR A 447 -17.57 8.12 50.15
N ASN A 448 -17.41 8.37 48.85
CA ASN A 448 -17.45 9.70 48.28
C ASN A 448 -18.87 9.93 47.75
N PRO A 449 -19.73 10.65 48.50
CA PRO A 449 -21.13 10.85 48.10
C PRO A 449 -21.28 11.53 46.75
N LYS A 450 -20.29 12.33 46.32
CA LYS A 450 -20.27 13.01 45.02
C LYS A 450 -20.08 12.02 43.89
N HIS A 451 -19.12 11.11 44.08
CA HIS A 451 -18.82 10.06 43.11
C HIS A 451 -20.01 9.10 42.97
N ALA A 452 -20.57 8.65 44.10
CA ALA A 452 -21.73 7.77 44.11
C ALA A 452 -22.95 8.43 43.42
N TRP A 453 -23.23 9.69 43.72
CA TRP A 453 -24.35 10.37 43.07
C TRP A 453 -24.12 10.56 41.56
N ASP A 454 -22.96 11.06 41.15
CA ASP A 454 -22.67 11.35 39.73
C ASP A 454 -22.67 10.08 38.89
N PHE A 455 -21.96 9.05 39.34
CA PHE A 455 -21.72 7.84 38.54
C PHE A 455 -22.76 6.74 38.75
N ASP A 456 -23.34 6.60 39.93
CA ASP A 456 -24.26 5.48 40.20
C ASP A 456 -25.72 5.89 40.01
N ILE A 457 -26.05 7.17 40.25
CA ILE A 457 -27.43 7.67 40.10
C ILE A 457 -27.58 8.43 38.78
N TYR A 458 -26.88 9.55 38.62
CA TYR A 458 -27.14 10.45 37.49
C TYR A 458 -26.70 9.89 36.15
N LEU A 459 -25.51 9.28 36.08
CA LEU A 459 -25.06 8.61 34.86
C LEU A 459 -25.98 7.44 34.48
N THR A 460 -26.54 6.72 35.46
CA THR A 460 -27.50 5.64 35.21
C THR A 460 -28.81 6.19 34.63
N GLU A 461 -29.35 7.28 35.19
CA GLU A 461 -30.51 7.98 34.64
C GLU A 461 -30.24 8.49 33.19
N LEU A 462 -29.03 9.01 32.92
CA LEU A 462 -28.62 9.43 31.58
C LEU A 462 -28.58 8.28 30.57
N ILE A 463 -28.04 7.12 30.95
CA ILE A 463 -27.94 5.96 30.07
C ILE A 463 -29.31 5.35 29.81
N GLN A 464 -30.18 5.27 30.82
CA GLN A 464 -31.55 4.82 30.62
C GLN A 464 -32.26 5.68 29.57
N ARG A 465 -32.14 7.01 29.70
CA ARG A 465 -32.69 7.92 28.72
C ARG A 465 -32.09 7.76 27.33
N ALA A 466 -30.78 7.48 27.23
CA ALA A 466 -30.14 7.21 25.96
C ALA A 466 -30.72 5.96 25.27
N HIS A 467 -31.05 4.91 26.03
CA HIS A 467 -31.77 3.75 25.49
C HIS A 467 -33.17 4.11 24.97
N ASP A 468 -33.90 4.95 25.68
CA ASP A 468 -35.24 5.40 25.27
C ASP A 468 -35.18 6.24 23.96
N LEU A 469 -34.08 6.97 23.74
CA LEU A 469 -33.86 7.82 22.57
C LEU A 469 -33.24 7.09 21.38
N ASP A 470 -32.52 5.98 21.60
CA ASP A 470 -31.70 5.33 20.57
C ASP A 470 -32.52 4.97 19.33
N GLU A 471 -33.66 4.29 19.47
CA GLU A 471 -34.40 3.82 18.29
C GLU A 471 -34.89 4.98 17.39
N GLY A 472 -35.40 6.06 18.00
CA GLY A 472 -35.83 7.26 17.27
C GLY A 472 -34.67 7.97 16.59
N PHE A 473 -33.54 8.09 17.29
CA PHE A 473 -32.31 8.66 16.74
C PHE A 473 -31.81 7.87 15.53
N GLN A 474 -31.69 6.55 15.68
CA GLN A 474 -31.10 5.70 14.64
C GLN A 474 -32.01 5.63 13.41
N ALA A 475 -33.34 5.63 13.59
CA ALA A 475 -34.30 5.70 12.49
C ALA A 475 -34.16 7.01 11.70
N GLU A 476 -34.05 8.14 12.39
CA GLU A 476 -33.93 9.46 11.74
C GLU A 476 -32.60 9.61 11.02
N MET A 477 -31.48 9.30 11.69
CA MET A 477 -30.16 9.38 11.05
C MET A 477 -30.03 8.43 9.86
N ARG A 478 -30.59 7.22 9.94
CA ARG A 478 -30.63 6.29 8.80
C ARG A 478 -31.40 6.87 7.62
N ARG A 479 -32.49 7.59 7.87
CA ARG A 479 -33.28 8.25 6.81
C ARG A 479 -32.43 9.30 6.10
N VAL A 480 -31.80 10.19 6.86
CA VAL A 480 -30.94 11.27 6.33
C VAL A 480 -29.80 10.70 5.48
N PHE A 481 -29.04 9.74 6.02
CA PHE A 481 -27.89 9.20 5.31
C PHE A 481 -28.27 8.28 4.14
N ARG A 482 -29.50 7.73 4.11
CA ARG A 482 -30.02 7.02 2.93
C ARG A 482 -30.25 7.97 1.75
N GLU A 483 -30.63 9.21 2.02
CA GLU A 483 -30.85 10.23 1.00
C GLU A 483 -29.52 10.79 0.44
N CYS A 484 -28.37 10.49 1.07
CA CYS A 484 -27.06 10.92 0.61
C CYS A 484 -26.61 10.27 -0.71
N GLY A 485 -27.08 9.08 -1.06
CA GLY A 485 -26.75 8.38 -2.31
C GLY A 485 -26.21 6.96 -2.06
N SER A 486 -25.93 6.22 -3.14
CA SER A 486 -25.46 4.83 -3.05
C SER A 486 -24.07 4.67 -2.42
N GLY A 487 -23.25 5.72 -2.44
CA GLY A 487 -21.91 5.72 -1.84
C GLY A 487 -21.90 5.90 -0.32
N CYS A 488 -23.06 6.07 0.35
CA CYS A 488 -23.13 6.25 1.81
C CYS A 488 -23.53 4.95 2.52
N LYS A 489 -22.70 4.50 3.46
CA LYS A 489 -22.97 3.36 4.34
C LYS A 489 -23.21 3.85 5.76
N TYR A 490 -24.44 3.66 6.22
CA TYR A 490 -24.85 3.99 7.59
C TYR A 490 -24.70 2.79 8.52
N LEU A 491 -24.12 3.00 9.70
CA LEU A 491 -23.92 2.01 10.74
C LEU A 491 -24.47 2.51 12.08
N ARG A 492 -25.45 1.78 12.63
CA ARG A 492 -25.95 1.96 14.00
C ARG A 492 -24.85 1.56 14.98
N ALA A 493 -24.53 2.43 15.93
CA ALA A 493 -23.65 2.09 17.05
C ALA A 493 -24.50 1.89 18.32
N PRO A 494 -24.11 0.94 19.20
CA PRO A 494 -24.84 0.70 20.44
C PRO A 494 -24.70 1.90 21.38
N VAL A 495 -25.72 2.07 22.24
CA VAL A 495 -25.65 3.01 23.37
C VAL A 495 -24.42 2.70 24.21
N LYS A 496 -23.71 3.76 24.58
CA LYS A 496 -22.43 3.64 25.30
C LYS A 496 -22.62 2.99 26.66
N SER A 497 -21.78 2.00 26.97
CA SER A 497 -21.85 1.28 28.25
C SER A 497 -21.55 2.20 29.44
N HIS A 498 -22.10 1.86 30.61
CA HIS A 498 -21.87 2.58 31.86
C HIS A 498 -20.38 2.74 32.18
N LEU A 499 -19.61 1.66 32.06
CA LEU A 499 -18.18 1.66 32.32
C LEU A 499 -17.42 2.61 31.37
N SER A 500 -17.72 2.57 30.06
CA SER A 500 -17.07 3.45 29.07
C SER A 500 -17.45 4.93 29.28
N CYS A 501 -18.68 5.21 29.69
CA CYS A 501 -19.10 6.56 30.07
C CYS A 501 -18.35 7.06 31.31
N LYS A 502 -18.28 6.26 32.36
CA LYS A 502 -17.57 6.58 33.61
C LYS A 502 -16.08 6.86 33.36
N GLN A 503 -15.41 6.00 32.59
CA GLN A 503 -14.02 6.20 32.19
C GLN A 503 -13.81 7.52 31.46
N LYS A 504 -14.69 7.83 30.48
CA LYS A 504 -14.61 9.09 29.72
C LYS A 504 -14.84 10.32 30.60
N VAL A 505 -15.80 10.28 31.51
CA VAL A 505 -16.04 11.37 32.48
C VAL A 505 -14.81 11.60 33.36
N GLN A 506 -14.20 10.52 33.85
CA GLN A 506 -13.03 10.59 34.71
C GLN A 506 -11.78 11.09 33.99
N SER A 507 -11.59 10.73 32.70
CA SER A 507 -10.42 11.16 31.93
C SER A 507 -10.60 12.55 31.31
N GLU A 508 -11.73 12.79 30.63
CA GLU A 508 -11.93 14.00 29.82
C GLU A 508 -12.58 15.15 30.59
N TYR A 509 -13.33 14.88 31.66
CA TYR A 509 -14.15 15.87 32.37
C TYR A 509 -13.79 15.96 33.86
N SER A 510 -12.56 15.55 34.23
CA SER A 510 -12.05 15.57 35.61
C SER A 510 -12.11 16.95 36.26
N ASN A 511 -11.90 18.01 35.48
CA ASN A 511 -11.85 19.41 35.93
C ASN A 511 -13.16 20.18 35.70
N GLU A 512 -14.22 19.49 35.28
CA GLU A 512 -15.48 20.12 34.91
C GLU A 512 -16.44 20.23 36.11
N LYS A 513 -17.45 21.09 35.96
CA LYS A 513 -18.41 21.39 37.02
C LYS A 513 -19.31 20.18 37.30
N PHE A 514 -19.61 19.94 38.57
CA PHE A 514 -20.54 18.90 39.01
C PHE A 514 -21.98 19.09 38.45
N PRO A 515 -22.73 18.02 38.15
CA PRO A 515 -22.23 16.66 37.97
C PRO A 515 -21.41 16.54 36.68
N LYS A 516 -20.28 15.85 36.76
CA LYS A 516 -19.32 15.76 35.64
C LYS A 516 -19.92 14.95 34.48
N SER A 517 -20.76 13.95 34.78
CA SER A 517 -21.42 13.16 33.75
C SER A 517 -22.41 13.96 32.90
N ALA A 518 -22.85 15.16 33.34
CA ALA A 518 -23.70 16.03 32.52
C ALA A 518 -23.00 16.54 31.25
N HIS A 519 -21.68 16.45 31.17
CA HIS A 519 -20.90 16.84 30.00
C HIS A 519 -20.78 15.71 28.96
N LEU A 520 -21.34 14.51 29.21
CA LEU A 520 -21.38 13.43 28.22
C LEU A 520 -22.41 13.73 27.13
N MET A 521 -21.96 13.70 25.87
CA MET A 521 -22.80 14.04 24.73
C MET A 521 -22.92 12.89 23.71
N ASP A 522 -22.03 11.89 23.77
CA ASP A 522 -21.90 10.78 22.81
C ASP A 522 -22.47 9.46 23.35
N LEU A 523 -23.60 9.53 24.08
CA LEU A 523 -24.28 8.33 24.61
C LEU A 523 -24.96 7.53 23.49
N VAL A 524 -25.66 8.24 22.60
CA VAL A 524 -26.27 7.70 21.37
C VAL A 524 -25.43 8.19 20.20
N ARG A 525 -25.11 7.30 19.26
CA ARG A 525 -24.21 7.60 18.14
C ARG A 525 -24.48 6.71 16.94
N CYS A 526 -24.09 7.18 15.76
CA CYS A 526 -24.03 6.42 14.52
C CYS A 526 -22.76 6.80 13.75
N THR A 527 -22.43 5.99 12.74
CA THR A 527 -21.34 6.28 11.82
C THR A 527 -21.91 6.27 10.40
N ALA A 528 -21.50 7.24 9.59
CA ALA A 528 -21.71 7.24 8.14
C ALA A 528 -20.34 7.20 7.46
N THR A 529 -20.12 6.26 6.56
CA THR A 529 -18.89 6.15 5.75
C THR A 529 -19.23 6.33 4.29
N PHE A 530 -18.36 6.98 3.54
CA PHE A 530 -18.59 7.32 2.14
C PHE A 530 -17.49 6.70 1.27
N ASP A 531 -17.86 6.25 0.07
CA ASP A 531 -16.94 5.53 -0.81
C ASP A 531 -15.94 6.47 -1.52
N THR A 532 -16.32 7.73 -1.78
CA THR A 532 -15.44 8.76 -2.36
C THR A 532 -15.46 10.08 -1.56
N LEU A 533 -14.49 10.97 -1.83
CA LEU A 533 -14.45 12.31 -1.21
C LEU A 533 -15.61 13.19 -1.66
N GLU A 534 -16.07 13.04 -2.92
CA GLU A 534 -17.22 13.77 -3.43
C GLU A 534 -18.51 13.35 -2.72
N ASP A 535 -18.71 12.05 -2.55
CA ASP A 535 -19.84 11.51 -1.80
C ASP A 535 -19.81 12.00 -0.34
N TYR A 536 -18.63 12.07 0.26
CA TYR A 536 -18.44 12.62 1.60
C TYR A 536 -18.84 14.09 1.70
N LEU A 537 -18.32 14.94 0.80
CA LEU A 537 -18.64 16.38 0.78
C LEU A 537 -20.14 16.61 0.51
N ALA A 538 -20.72 15.88 -0.43
CA ALA A 538 -22.16 15.94 -0.72
C ALA A 538 -22.99 15.47 0.48
N GLY A 539 -22.54 14.42 1.18
CA GLY A 539 -23.16 13.95 2.41
C GLY A 539 -23.13 14.99 3.53
N LEU A 540 -22.03 15.71 3.70
CA LEU A 540 -21.91 16.82 4.66
C LEU A 540 -22.85 17.98 4.33
N GLN A 541 -22.95 18.35 3.05
CA GLN A 541 -23.85 19.41 2.59
C GLN A 541 -25.32 19.04 2.79
N LYS A 542 -25.73 17.84 2.39
CA LYS A 542 -27.10 17.34 2.63
C LYS A 542 -27.44 17.28 4.11
N PHE A 543 -26.47 16.84 4.92
CA PHE A 543 -26.67 16.82 6.37
C PHE A 543 -26.82 18.23 6.95
N LYS A 544 -26.04 19.19 6.45
CA LYS A 544 -26.18 20.62 6.80
C LYS A 544 -27.58 21.15 6.46
N GLU A 545 -28.05 20.91 5.24
CA GLU A 545 -29.39 21.28 4.78
C GLU A 545 -30.49 20.65 5.66
N PHE A 546 -30.37 19.35 5.94
CA PHE A 546 -31.31 18.64 6.80
C PHE A 546 -31.42 19.26 8.20
N ILE A 547 -30.30 19.67 8.80
CA ILE A 547 -30.32 20.32 10.12
C ILE A 547 -30.93 21.73 10.04
N GLN A 548 -30.70 22.48 8.95
CA GLN A 548 -31.33 23.78 8.74
C GLN A 548 -32.86 23.67 8.63
N GLU A 549 -33.35 22.65 7.92
CA GLU A 549 -34.78 22.37 7.77
C GLU A 549 -35.43 21.87 9.08
N ASN A 550 -34.64 21.28 9.99
CA ASN A 550 -35.11 20.67 11.23
C ASN A 550 -34.55 21.37 12.49
N ASN A 551 -34.29 22.68 12.41
CA ASN A 551 -33.72 23.47 13.50
C ASN A 551 -34.56 23.47 14.80
N ASP A 552 -35.86 23.18 14.71
CA ASP A 552 -36.78 23.03 15.84
C ASP A 552 -36.57 21.73 16.64
N HIS A 553 -35.80 20.77 16.09
CA HIS A 553 -35.67 19.42 16.62
C HIS A 553 -34.23 18.99 16.84
N LEU A 554 -33.31 19.50 16.02
CA LEU A 554 -31.89 19.14 16.04
C LEU A 554 -31.04 20.40 16.13
N GLU A 555 -30.04 20.35 16.99
CA GLU A 555 -29.12 21.45 17.22
C GLU A 555 -27.68 20.96 17.13
N ILE A 556 -26.85 21.69 16.40
CA ILE A 556 -25.42 21.41 16.32
C ILE A 556 -24.74 22.04 17.52
N MET A 557 -24.24 21.20 18.42
CA MET A 557 -23.53 21.68 19.62
C MET A 557 -22.03 21.80 19.40
N ARG A 558 -21.49 20.92 18.56
CA ARG A 558 -20.07 20.86 18.26
C ARG A 558 -19.83 20.18 16.93
N VAL A 559 -18.98 20.79 16.12
CA VAL A 559 -18.33 20.17 14.97
C VAL A 559 -16.88 19.90 15.34
N LYS A 560 -16.38 18.71 15.02
CA LYS A 560 -14.95 18.40 15.10
C LYS A 560 -14.45 18.15 13.70
N ASN A 561 -13.61 19.05 13.22
CA ASN A 561 -12.93 18.90 11.95
C ASN A 561 -11.45 18.59 12.20
N SER A 562 -11.09 17.30 12.17
CA SER A 562 -9.70 16.86 12.37
C SER A 562 -8.77 17.26 11.21
N PHE A 563 -9.29 17.78 10.10
CA PHE A 563 -8.47 18.29 9.00
C PHE A 563 -7.90 19.69 9.27
N GLU A 564 -8.54 20.47 10.14
CA GLU A 564 -8.16 21.87 10.41
C GLU A 564 -7.08 21.98 11.50
N GLU A 565 -7.04 21.03 12.45
CA GLU A 565 -6.17 21.08 13.63
C GLU A 565 -4.66 21.09 13.30
N GLU A 566 -4.24 20.59 12.13
CA GLU A 566 -2.82 20.58 11.74
C GLU A 566 -2.30 21.92 11.20
N ARG A 567 -3.18 22.91 10.90
CA ARG A 567 -2.75 24.21 10.33
C ARG A 567 -2.60 25.33 11.37
N GLY A 568 -2.56 24.99 12.66
CA GLY A 568 -2.34 25.99 13.72
C GLY A 568 -1.12 26.86 13.42
N PRO A 569 -1.18 28.19 13.69
CA PRO A 569 -0.09 29.10 13.36
C PRO A 569 1.17 28.67 14.12
N THR A 570 2.15 28.15 13.39
CA THR A 570 3.49 27.78 13.88
C THR A 570 4.31 28.98 14.38
N GLY A 571 3.68 30.14 14.61
CA GLY A 571 4.29 31.38 15.09
C GLY A 571 4.44 31.49 16.60
N ALA A 572 4.05 30.48 17.39
CA ALA A 572 4.41 30.44 18.80
C ALA A 572 5.80 29.81 18.95
N THR A 573 6.83 30.67 18.93
CA THR A 573 8.20 30.38 19.34
C THR A 573 8.24 29.93 20.81
N GLY A 574 7.84 28.70 21.07
CA GLY A 574 8.02 28.00 22.33
C GLY A 574 9.06 26.91 22.12
N ASN A 575 10.26 27.13 22.67
CA ASN A 575 11.32 26.11 22.75
C ASN A 575 10.82 24.90 23.55
N THR A 576 10.24 23.91 22.89
CA THR A 576 10.09 22.56 23.44
C THR A 576 10.75 21.58 22.48
N ASN A 577 11.87 21.00 22.95
CA ASN A 577 12.57 19.90 22.32
C ASN A 577 11.63 18.70 22.17
N GLU A 578 11.01 18.53 21.01
CA GLU A 578 10.33 17.30 20.64
C GLU A 578 11.23 16.44 19.75
N ASN A 579 11.75 15.38 20.36
CA ASN A 579 12.46 14.32 19.66
C ASN A 579 11.45 13.47 18.87
N ASN A 580 11.46 13.68 17.56
CA ASN A 580 11.54 12.66 16.52
C ASN A 580 10.81 11.31 16.81
N THR A 581 9.54 11.24 16.45
CA THR A 581 8.90 9.95 16.09
C THR A 581 8.28 10.06 14.71
N ASN A 582 9.06 9.61 13.72
CA ASN A 582 8.66 9.48 12.34
C ASN A 582 7.66 8.32 12.25
N THR A 583 6.35 8.61 12.36
CA THR A 583 5.31 7.60 12.18
C THR A 583 4.89 7.53 10.72
N ASN A 584 5.06 6.33 10.20
CA ASN A 584 4.90 5.93 8.81
C ASN A 584 3.42 6.07 8.38
N THR A 585 3.07 7.15 7.69
CA THR A 585 1.74 7.50 7.19
C THR A 585 1.43 6.83 5.84
N ASN A 586 1.58 5.51 5.76
CA ASN A 586 1.22 4.76 4.55
C ASN A 586 0.00 3.85 4.79
N ASN A 587 -1.07 4.13 4.06
CA ASN A 587 -2.21 3.24 3.76
C ASN A 587 -3.20 2.86 4.88
N ASN A 588 -3.30 3.64 5.95
CA ASN A 588 -4.54 3.62 6.71
C ASN A 588 -5.60 4.31 5.85
N ILE A 589 -6.58 3.56 5.35
CA ILE A 589 -7.90 4.09 5.01
C ILE A 589 -8.25 5.01 6.16
N ILE A 590 -8.12 6.32 5.93
CA ILE A 590 -8.25 7.25 7.01
C ILE A 590 -9.74 7.26 7.29
N ILE A 591 -10.16 6.52 8.31
CA ILE A 591 -11.51 6.60 8.88
C ILE A 591 -11.53 7.95 9.58
N ILE A 592 -11.74 9.00 8.78
CA ILE A 592 -11.76 10.37 9.26
C ILE A 592 -13.19 10.65 9.68
N ILE A 593 -13.38 10.76 10.98
CA ILE A 593 -14.69 10.91 11.59
C ILE A 593 -14.89 12.39 11.87
N ILE A 594 -15.63 13.10 11.02
CA ILE A 594 -16.31 14.31 11.49
C ILE A 594 -17.39 13.84 12.47
N ILE A 595 -17.10 13.98 13.77
CA ILE A 595 -18.08 13.71 14.82
C ILE A 595 -18.96 14.95 14.94
N ILE A 596 -20.12 14.91 14.31
CA ILE A 596 -21.20 15.86 14.61
C ILE A 596 -21.95 15.31 15.81
N ILE A 597 -21.84 16.00 16.94
CA ILE A 597 -22.60 15.64 18.12
C ILE A 597 -23.93 16.40 18.08
N ILE A 598 -25.00 15.68 17.79
CA ILE A 598 -26.37 16.19 17.80
C ILE A 598 -27.06 15.72 19.07
N ILE A 599 -27.61 16.66 19.84
CA ILE A 599 -28.66 16.32 20.80
C ILE A 599 -29.97 16.24 20.02
N ILE A 600 -30.58 15.05 20.00
CA ILE A 600 -32.00 14.94 19.70
C ILE A 600 -32.74 15.37 20.95
N CYS A 601 -33.23 16.60 20.94
CA CYS A 601 -34.20 17.02 21.94
C CYS A 601 -35.47 16.20 21.71
N GLN A 602 -36.03 15.64 22.78
CA GLN A 602 -37.21 14.77 22.82
C GLN A 602 -38.50 15.44 22.29
N ILE A 603 -38.39 16.63 21.67
CA ILE A 603 -39.46 17.42 21.09
C ILE A 603 -40.23 16.61 20.04
N ALA A 604 -39.56 15.82 19.19
CA ALA A 604 -40.26 15.05 18.15
C ALA A 604 -41.17 13.95 18.73
N MET A 605 -40.72 13.22 19.76
CA MET A 605 -41.58 12.20 20.38
C MET A 605 -42.64 12.81 21.28
N THR A 606 -42.31 13.84 22.08
CA THR A 606 -43.30 14.47 22.96
C THR A 606 -44.33 15.25 22.14
N LYS A 607 -43.97 16.04 21.12
CA LYS A 607 -44.96 16.71 20.25
C LYS A 607 -45.82 15.70 19.49
N LYS A 608 -45.28 14.57 19.02
CA LYS A 608 -46.07 13.55 18.32
C LYS A 608 -46.99 12.80 19.28
N ILE A 609 -46.55 12.47 20.50
CA ILE A 609 -47.38 11.87 21.56
C ILE A 609 -48.44 12.85 22.04
N THR A 610 -48.12 14.12 22.27
CA THR A 610 -49.09 15.15 22.65
C THR A 610 -50.10 15.38 21.53
N THR A 611 -49.67 15.45 20.26
CA THR A 611 -50.58 15.59 19.11
C THR A 611 -51.49 14.36 18.95
N ILE A 612 -50.97 13.15 19.18
CA ILE A 612 -51.77 11.91 19.18
C ILE A 612 -52.75 11.90 20.35
N HIS A 613 -52.34 12.30 21.56
CA HIS A 613 -53.24 12.41 22.73
C HIS A 613 -54.32 13.47 22.53
N THR A 614 -53.99 14.62 21.94
CA THR A 614 -54.97 15.67 21.63
C THR A 614 -55.94 15.22 20.53
N ASN A 615 -55.46 14.50 19.50
CA ASN A 615 -56.32 13.97 18.45
C ASN A 615 -57.20 12.80 18.91
N ILE A 616 -56.71 11.94 19.81
CA ILE A 616 -57.52 10.89 20.45
C ILE A 616 -58.53 11.53 21.43
N GLY A 617 -58.12 12.55 22.19
CA GLY A 617 -59.03 13.30 23.08
C GLY A 617 -60.15 14.01 22.32
N ASN A 618 -59.84 14.58 21.16
CA ASN A 618 -60.82 15.25 20.28
C ASN A 618 -61.65 14.28 19.41
N ALA A 619 -61.26 13.01 19.30
CA ALA A 619 -62.04 11.97 18.62
C ALA A 619 -62.92 11.17 19.58
N VAL A 620 -62.68 11.29 20.89
CA VAL A 620 -63.45 10.65 21.97
C VAL A 620 -64.48 11.62 22.59
N LEU A 621 -64.30 12.93 22.38
CA LEU A 621 -65.32 13.97 22.57
C LEU A 621 -66.12 14.16 21.27
#